data_AF-A0A959G138-F1
#
_entry.id   AF-A0A959G138-F1
#
_cell.length_a   1.000
_cell.length_b   1.000
_cell.length_c   1.000
_cell.angle_alpha   90.00
_cell.angle_beta   90.00
_cell.angle_gamma   90.00
#
_symmetry.space_group_name_H-M   'P 1'
#
loop_
_entity.id
_entity.type
_entity.pdbx_description
1 polymer ?
#
loop_
_entity_poly.entity_id
_entity_poly.type
_entity_poly.pdbx_seq_one_letter_code
_entity_poly.pdbx_strand_id
1 'polypeptide(L)'
;PSTHPFNGSENLWKGLYIPDLSFEFPDGIDVEVELQDIILDAGGLWAELNINQTLLHLDEGSLGGWNFAVDGITLDIRNSSIHSAAFNGRIQIPISDQTVTYTSPISAEGDFSFSIDLGTELNVPMWVAEFNLAPNSSLGIENVGGSYVVTATLHGDAGITWDSNSAPGDDMSNAVSGFSLPGIEFSDFVIVGDGGLPEIQGGTFGLDMEDVDQSALNGFPLQFVTDDPENPAIALHFNGNEVGLSLNIGLKLTEIANGFDGSTAFTIYGTFNGGSELFDFERTEINNVEINANMGVLSVWGSIQIYNCDPDYGNGFDGQVQININHVDLLDIGMRLQVGKTNCGNGYRYFYFDAMVKLPGGIPVPPTGLAFYGFGGGFYYNMTRSDQPMHDINEFPEGGEYGSGPGEGGGGITYLPQQGSFGFIASTVIGIQGA
;
A
#
# COMPACT_ATOMS: atom_id res chain seq x y z
N PRO A 1 -36.29 36.32 -11.32
CA PRO A 1 -35.82 35.03 -10.80
C PRO A 1 -36.73 34.46 -9.71
N SER A 2 -36.65 33.14 -9.50
CA SER A 2 -37.43 32.40 -8.49
C SER A 2 -37.21 32.90 -7.06
N THR A 3 -36.08 33.58 -6.84
CA THR A 3 -35.62 34.17 -5.58
C THR A 3 -36.28 35.51 -5.22
N HIS A 4 -37.03 36.12 -6.13
CA HIS A 4 -37.63 37.45 -5.94
C HIS A 4 -38.87 37.42 -5.01
N PRO A 5 -39.07 38.39 -4.10
CA PRO A 5 -40.18 38.39 -3.14
C PRO A 5 -41.60 38.38 -3.74
N PHE A 6 -41.74 38.81 -5.00
CA PHE A 6 -43.02 38.82 -5.73
C PHE A 6 -43.19 37.63 -6.69
N ASN A 7 -42.30 36.64 -6.66
CA ASN A 7 -42.46 35.40 -7.41
C ASN A 7 -43.80 34.71 -7.03
N GLY A 8 -44.65 34.39 -8.00
CA GLY A 8 -46.01 33.86 -7.79
C GLY A 8 -47.06 34.92 -7.42
N SER A 9 -46.70 36.21 -7.49
CA SER A 9 -47.58 37.36 -7.23
C SER A 9 -47.27 38.53 -8.15
N GLU A 10 -47.03 38.23 -9.43
CA GLU A 10 -46.51 39.14 -10.45
C GLU A 10 -47.41 40.36 -10.66
N ASN A 11 -48.73 40.21 -10.45
CA ASN A 11 -49.71 41.28 -10.57
C ASN A 11 -49.54 42.42 -9.55
N LEU A 12 -48.79 42.18 -8.47
CA LEU A 12 -48.51 43.17 -7.42
C LEU A 12 -47.17 43.89 -7.64
N TRP A 13 -46.36 43.38 -8.56
CA TRP A 13 -45.02 43.87 -8.84
C TRP A 13 -45.02 45.02 -9.86
N LYS A 14 -44.07 45.93 -9.71
CA LYS A 14 -43.82 47.04 -10.65
C LYS A 14 -42.33 47.24 -10.81
N GLY A 15 -41.86 47.17 -12.05
CA GLY A 15 -40.46 47.41 -12.40
C GLY A 15 -40.18 47.10 -13.86
N LEU A 16 -38.90 46.88 -14.16
CA LEU A 16 -38.43 46.36 -15.44
C LEU A 16 -38.11 44.87 -15.29
N TYR A 17 -38.58 44.07 -16.22
CA TYR A 17 -38.29 42.64 -16.31
C TYR A 17 -37.70 42.35 -17.68
N ILE A 18 -36.56 41.68 -17.70
CA ILE A 18 -35.89 41.20 -18.90
C ILE A 18 -35.76 39.69 -18.74
N PRO A 19 -36.51 38.88 -19.52
CA PRO A 19 -36.49 37.43 -19.40
C PRO A 19 -35.10 36.84 -19.67
N ASP A 20 -34.46 37.28 -20.74
CA ASP A 20 -33.15 36.78 -21.17
C ASP A 20 -32.35 37.93 -21.77
N LEU A 21 -31.06 37.99 -21.44
CA LEU A 21 -30.09 38.90 -22.01
C LEU A 21 -28.78 38.15 -22.25
N SER A 22 -28.43 37.96 -23.51
CA SER A 22 -27.14 37.40 -23.93
C SER A 22 -26.22 38.48 -24.50
N PHE A 23 -24.91 38.32 -24.26
CA PHE A 23 -23.88 39.17 -24.83
C PHE A 23 -22.94 38.34 -25.70
N GLU A 24 -22.83 38.71 -26.98
CA GLU A 24 -21.75 38.23 -27.85
C GLU A 24 -20.57 39.21 -27.76
N PHE A 25 -19.37 38.67 -27.56
CA PHE A 25 -18.15 39.47 -27.55
C PHE A 25 -17.56 39.59 -28.96
N PRO A 26 -16.73 40.62 -29.23
CA PRO A 26 -16.05 40.76 -30.52
C PRO A 26 -15.18 39.55 -30.86
N ASP A 27 -14.94 39.33 -32.16
CA ASP A 27 -14.06 38.27 -32.68
C ASP A 27 -12.75 38.18 -31.87
N GLY A 28 -12.46 36.97 -31.36
CA GLY A 28 -11.28 36.68 -30.55
C GLY A 28 -11.52 36.63 -29.03
N ILE A 29 -12.74 36.92 -28.57
CA ILE A 29 -13.19 36.65 -27.19
C ILE A 29 -14.35 35.65 -27.29
N ASP A 30 -14.05 34.38 -27.05
CA ASP A 30 -15.03 33.29 -27.09
C ASP A 30 -15.65 33.12 -25.70
N VAL A 31 -16.51 34.07 -25.33
CA VAL A 31 -17.25 34.06 -24.07
C VAL A 31 -18.73 34.31 -24.31
N GLU A 32 -19.58 33.38 -23.89
CA GLU A 32 -21.02 33.56 -23.82
C GLU A 32 -21.42 33.85 -22.37
N VAL A 33 -22.00 35.04 -22.16
CA VAL A 33 -22.59 35.42 -20.87
C VAL A 33 -24.09 35.46 -21.03
N GLU A 34 -24.77 34.62 -20.25
CA GLU A 34 -26.22 34.55 -20.21
C GLU A 34 -26.72 35.11 -18.87
N LEU A 35 -27.66 36.04 -18.95
CA LEU A 35 -28.41 36.50 -17.79
C LEU A 35 -29.88 36.14 -17.99
N GLN A 36 -30.44 35.45 -17.01
CA GLN A 36 -31.84 35.06 -17.00
C GLN A 36 -32.60 35.78 -15.89
N ASP A 37 -33.88 36.02 -16.15
CA ASP A 37 -34.86 36.64 -15.27
C ASP A 37 -34.39 37.93 -14.55
N ILE A 38 -33.80 38.89 -15.27
CA ILE A 38 -33.35 40.15 -14.70
C ILE A 38 -34.55 41.01 -14.28
N ILE A 39 -34.60 41.39 -13.02
CA ILE A 39 -35.61 42.27 -12.43
C ILE A 39 -34.92 43.53 -11.88
N LEU A 40 -35.44 44.70 -12.24
CA LEU A 40 -35.05 45.98 -11.65
C LEU A 40 -36.30 46.68 -11.12
N ASP A 41 -36.36 46.87 -9.79
CA ASP A 41 -37.47 47.55 -9.13
C ASP A 41 -37.02 48.51 -8.02
N ALA A 42 -37.96 48.97 -7.19
CA ALA A 42 -37.66 49.89 -6.08
C ALA A 42 -36.73 49.27 -5.02
N GLY A 43 -36.66 47.95 -4.95
CA GLY A 43 -35.74 47.17 -4.15
C GLY A 43 -34.52 46.70 -4.94
N GLY A 44 -34.11 47.40 -6.00
CA GLY A 44 -32.82 47.22 -6.65
C GLY A 44 -32.78 46.16 -7.75
N LEU A 45 -31.55 45.76 -8.12
CA LEU A 45 -31.29 44.75 -9.13
C LEU A 45 -31.41 43.34 -8.54
N TRP A 46 -32.12 42.48 -9.25
CA TRP A 46 -32.18 41.05 -9.02
C TRP A 46 -31.84 40.34 -10.32
N ALA A 47 -30.81 39.52 -10.32
CA ALA A 47 -30.34 38.85 -11.53
C ALA A 47 -29.57 37.60 -11.15
N GLU A 48 -29.67 36.58 -12.00
CA GLU A 48 -28.79 35.43 -11.96
C GLU A 48 -27.92 35.47 -13.22
N LEU A 49 -26.61 35.52 -13.02
CA LEU A 49 -25.63 35.49 -14.10
C LEU A 49 -25.00 34.10 -14.12
N ASN A 50 -25.08 33.45 -15.27
CA ASN A 50 -24.51 32.14 -15.51
C ASN A 50 -23.57 32.22 -16.72
N ILE A 51 -22.33 31.80 -16.52
CA ILE A 51 -21.35 31.59 -17.57
C ILE A 51 -21.16 30.09 -17.66
N ASN A 52 -21.67 29.47 -18.73
CA ASN A 52 -21.74 28.02 -18.90
C ASN A 52 -20.74 27.53 -19.97
N GLN A 53 -19.47 27.89 -19.80
CA GLN A 53 -18.41 27.50 -20.71
C GLN A 53 -17.09 27.32 -19.96
N THR A 54 -16.18 26.53 -20.53
CA THR A 54 -14.82 26.36 -20.00
C THR A 54 -14.06 27.68 -20.05
N LEU A 55 -13.71 28.19 -18.87
CA LEU A 55 -12.94 29.41 -18.63
C LEU A 55 -11.48 29.14 -18.32
N LEU A 56 -11.19 27.94 -17.83
CA LEU A 56 -9.84 27.43 -17.57
C LEU A 56 -9.82 25.97 -18.00
N HIS A 57 -8.96 25.62 -18.96
CA HIS A 57 -8.82 24.24 -19.41
C HIS A 57 -8.07 23.39 -18.38
N LEU A 58 -8.35 22.09 -18.37
CA LEU A 58 -7.83 21.14 -17.38
C LEU A 58 -6.29 21.10 -17.35
N ASP A 59 -5.65 21.21 -18.50
CA ASP A 59 -4.19 21.20 -18.69
C ASP A 59 -3.52 22.55 -18.40
N GLU A 60 -4.31 23.62 -18.27
CA GLU A 60 -3.85 24.97 -17.93
C GLU A 60 -3.98 25.28 -16.44
N GLY A 61 -4.95 24.67 -15.76
CA GLY A 61 -5.23 24.89 -14.35
C GLY A 61 -4.46 23.95 -13.44
N SER A 62 -3.88 24.50 -12.36
CA SER A 62 -3.26 23.71 -11.30
C SER A 62 -3.72 24.19 -9.92
N LEU A 63 -4.20 23.26 -9.09
CA LEU A 63 -4.62 23.50 -7.71
C LEU A 63 -4.00 22.43 -6.80
N GLY A 64 -3.11 22.80 -5.90
CA GLY A 64 -2.35 21.83 -5.08
C GLY A 64 -1.53 20.83 -5.91
N GLY A 65 -1.13 21.21 -7.13
CA GLY A 65 -0.44 20.33 -8.07
C GLY A 65 -1.39 19.48 -8.93
N TRP A 66 -2.70 19.54 -8.71
CA TRP A 66 -3.68 18.74 -9.45
C TRP A 66 -4.25 19.54 -10.61
N ASN A 67 -4.40 18.89 -11.76
CA ASN A 67 -5.00 19.50 -12.93
C ASN A 67 -6.49 19.77 -12.67
N PHE A 68 -6.95 21.00 -12.90
CA PHE A 68 -8.35 21.36 -12.72
C PHE A 68 -8.82 22.33 -13.80
N ALA A 69 -10.11 22.25 -14.12
CA ALA A 69 -10.80 23.11 -15.07
C ALA A 69 -11.89 23.89 -14.37
N VAL A 70 -12.18 25.10 -14.86
CA VAL A 70 -13.35 25.89 -14.47
C VAL A 70 -14.30 25.89 -15.66
N ASP A 71 -15.41 25.17 -15.54
CA ASP A 71 -16.40 24.99 -16.61
C ASP A 71 -17.60 25.94 -16.50
N GLY A 72 -17.73 26.65 -15.37
CA GLY A 72 -18.76 27.67 -15.24
C GLY A 72 -18.65 28.52 -13.99
N ILE A 73 -19.33 29.67 -14.03
CA ILE A 73 -19.47 30.61 -12.91
C ILE A 73 -20.93 31.00 -12.79
N THR A 74 -21.45 30.96 -11.57
CA THR A 74 -22.80 31.43 -11.22
C THR A 74 -22.68 32.57 -10.22
N LEU A 75 -23.46 33.63 -10.44
CA LEU A 75 -23.57 34.79 -9.55
C LEU A 75 -25.05 35.13 -9.32
N ASP A 76 -25.49 35.08 -8.07
CA ASP A 76 -26.84 35.51 -7.66
C ASP A 76 -26.77 36.91 -7.05
N ILE A 77 -27.43 37.87 -7.71
CA ILE A 77 -27.56 39.25 -7.25
C ILE A 77 -28.98 39.45 -6.74
N ARG A 78 -29.09 39.93 -5.50
CA ARG A 78 -30.37 40.26 -4.85
C ARG A 78 -30.31 41.66 -4.25
N ASN A 79 -31.29 42.50 -4.59
CA ASN A 79 -31.34 43.89 -4.14
C ASN A 79 -30.00 44.64 -4.33
N SER A 80 -29.41 44.50 -5.51
CA SER A 80 -28.12 45.10 -5.88
C SER A 80 -26.93 44.66 -5.01
N SER A 81 -27.03 43.52 -4.34
CA SER A 81 -25.95 42.91 -3.55
C SER A 81 -25.70 41.47 -4.00
N ILE A 82 -24.44 41.05 -4.03
CA ILE A 82 -24.09 39.66 -4.32
C ILE A 82 -24.58 38.82 -3.14
N HIS A 83 -25.52 37.92 -3.41
CA HIS A 83 -26.04 37.00 -2.41
C HIS A 83 -25.19 35.73 -2.34
N SER A 84 -24.81 35.18 -3.49
CA SER A 84 -23.90 34.05 -3.61
C SER A 84 -23.13 34.12 -4.92
N ALA A 85 -21.90 33.61 -4.90
CA ALA A 85 -21.12 33.33 -6.09
C ALA A 85 -20.63 31.88 -5.99
N ALA A 86 -20.54 31.19 -7.11
CA ALA A 86 -20.00 29.85 -7.18
C ALA A 86 -19.32 29.63 -8.53
N PHE A 87 -18.42 28.66 -8.59
CA PHE A 87 -17.91 28.12 -9.84
C PHE A 87 -17.97 26.60 -9.80
N ASN A 88 -18.11 26.00 -10.97
CA ASN A 88 -18.10 24.56 -11.13
C ASN A 88 -17.06 24.17 -12.17
N GLY A 89 -16.69 22.91 -12.17
CA GLY A 89 -15.65 22.42 -13.06
C GLY A 89 -15.34 20.96 -12.87
N ARG A 90 -14.16 20.58 -13.35
CA ARG A 90 -13.62 19.22 -13.25
C ARG A 90 -12.24 19.27 -12.64
N ILE A 91 -11.90 18.29 -11.82
CA ILE A 91 -10.55 18.12 -11.27
C ILE A 91 -10.08 16.70 -11.53
N GLN A 92 -8.83 16.55 -11.94
CA GLN A 92 -8.20 15.26 -12.20
C GLN A 92 -7.71 14.65 -10.89
N ILE A 93 -8.03 13.37 -10.67
CA ILE A 93 -7.48 12.62 -9.55
C ILE A 93 -6.01 12.30 -9.86
N PRO A 94 -5.02 12.58 -9.00
CA PRO A 94 -3.60 12.48 -9.37
C PRO A 94 -3.11 11.09 -9.73
N ILE A 95 -3.79 10.07 -9.19
CA ILE A 95 -3.49 8.66 -9.45
C ILE A 95 -4.26 8.10 -10.65
N SER A 96 -4.95 8.96 -11.42
CA SER A 96 -5.78 8.56 -12.55
C SER A 96 -5.87 9.62 -13.67
N ASP A 97 -6.19 9.20 -14.88
CA ASP A 97 -6.61 10.10 -15.95
C ASP A 97 -8.07 10.56 -15.78
N GLN A 98 -8.81 9.96 -14.85
CA GLN A 98 -10.20 10.27 -14.58
C GLN A 98 -10.38 11.65 -13.91
N THR A 99 -11.45 12.34 -14.30
CA THR A 99 -11.84 13.62 -13.75
C THR A 99 -13.16 13.53 -12.99
N VAL A 100 -13.25 14.23 -11.86
CA VAL A 100 -14.48 14.35 -11.09
C VAL A 100 -15.05 15.76 -11.19
N THR A 101 -16.36 15.89 -11.28
CA THR A 101 -17.03 17.19 -11.29
C THR A 101 -17.15 17.75 -9.89
N TYR A 102 -16.88 19.05 -9.75
CA TYR A 102 -17.03 19.75 -8.48
C TYR A 102 -17.90 21.00 -8.63
N THR A 103 -18.53 21.40 -7.52
CA THR A 103 -19.11 22.73 -7.33
C THR A 103 -18.40 23.43 -6.18
N SER A 104 -18.14 24.72 -6.32
CA SER A 104 -17.42 25.53 -5.35
C SER A 104 -18.13 26.84 -5.04
N PRO A 105 -18.89 26.92 -3.94
CA PRO A 105 -19.41 28.17 -3.43
C PRO A 105 -18.26 29.08 -2.94
N ILE A 106 -18.37 30.38 -3.22
CA ILE A 106 -17.45 31.41 -2.76
C ILE A 106 -18.11 32.18 -1.61
N SER A 107 -17.42 32.27 -0.48
CA SER A 107 -17.84 33.03 0.70
C SER A 107 -17.71 34.53 0.46
N ALA A 108 -18.35 35.35 1.30
CA ALA A 108 -18.22 36.81 1.25
C ALA A 108 -16.78 37.30 1.50
N GLU A 109 -15.94 36.48 2.14
CA GLU A 109 -14.53 36.75 2.44
C GLU A 109 -13.61 36.31 1.29
N GLY A 110 -14.14 35.62 0.29
CA GLY A 110 -13.40 35.11 -0.87
C GLY A 110 -12.90 33.67 -0.71
N ASP A 111 -13.21 33.02 0.42
CA ASP A 111 -12.87 31.61 0.65
C ASP A 111 -13.79 30.70 -0.16
N PHE A 112 -13.29 29.54 -0.57
CA PHE A 112 -14.06 28.57 -1.34
C PHE A 112 -13.69 27.14 -0.94
N SER A 113 -14.63 26.21 -1.13
CA SER A 113 -14.45 24.76 -0.90
C SER A 113 -15.00 23.99 -2.09
N PHE A 114 -14.51 22.77 -2.35
CA PHE A 114 -15.08 21.92 -3.40
C PHE A 114 -16.04 20.92 -2.79
N SER A 115 -17.21 20.78 -3.41
CA SER A 115 -18.10 19.65 -3.20
C SER A 115 -18.04 18.80 -4.46
N ILE A 116 -17.49 17.59 -4.36
CA ILE A 116 -17.56 16.63 -5.46
C ILE A 116 -18.94 15.98 -5.44
N ASP A 117 -19.48 15.77 -6.63
CA ASP A 117 -20.56 14.82 -6.84
C ASP A 117 -20.01 13.67 -7.69
N LEU A 118 -19.74 12.53 -7.05
CA LEU A 118 -19.33 11.34 -7.78
C LEU A 118 -20.53 10.70 -8.51
N GLY A 119 -21.78 10.97 -8.09
CA GLY A 119 -23.03 10.51 -8.71
C GLY A 119 -23.28 8.99 -8.69
N THR A 120 -22.23 8.21 -8.90
CA THR A 120 -22.14 6.75 -9.01
C THR A 120 -20.71 6.29 -8.66
N GLU A 121 -20.46 4.98 -8.65
CA GLU A 121 -19.10 4.45 -8.59
C GLU A 121 -18.24 4.99 -9.73
N LEU A 122 -17.05 5.48 -9.41
CA LEU A 122 -16.03 5.88 -10.40
C LEU A 122 -14.95 4.83 -10.45
N ASN A 123 -14.74 4.29 -11.65
CA ASN A 123 -13.67 3.35 -11.92
C ASN A 123 -12.35 4.08 -12.20
N VAL A 124 -11.33 3.80 -11.39
CA VAL A 124 -10.00 4.38 -11.50
C VAL A 124 -9.00 3.26 -11.79
N PRO A 125 -8.55 3.12 -13.05
CA PRO A 125 -7.54 2.14 -13.40
C PRO A 125 -6.17 2.60 -12.89
N MET A 126 -5.50 1.72 -12.15
CA MET A 126 -4.08 1.77 -11.80
C MET A 126 -3.37 0.55 -12.39
N TRP A 127 -2.03 0.59 -12.48
CA TRP A 127 -1.23 -0.39 -13.26
C TRP A 127 -1.47 -1.87 -12.94
N VAL A 128 -1.97 -2.20 -11.74
CA VAL A 128 -2.36 -3.56 -11.32
C VAL A 128 -3.65 -3.60 -10.50
N ALA A 129 -4.31 -2.46 -10.34
CA ALA A 129 -5.43 -2.32 -9.41
C ALA A 129 -6.53 -1.50 -10.05
N GLU A 130 -7.77 -1.91 -9.87
CA GLU A 130 -8.95 -1.21 -10.32
C GLU A 130 -9.70 -0.74 -9.07
N PHE A 131 -9.86 0.57 -8.90
CA PHE A 131 -10.56 1.15 -7.76
C PHE A 131 -11.96 1.58 -8.19
N ASN A 132 -12.97 1.21 -7.40
CA ASN A 132 -14.32 1.73 -7.51
C ASN A 132 -14.54 2.70 -6.33
N LEU A 133 -14.63 4.00 -6.63
CA LEU A 133 -14.81 5.02 -5.60
C LEU A 133 -16.29 5.14 -5.21
N ALA A 134 -16.58 4.96 -3.93
CA ALA A 134 -17.90 5.13 -3.36
C ALA A 134 -18.33 6.63 -3.35
N PRO A 135 -19.64 6.92 -3.48
CA PRO A 135 -20.16 8.29 -3.58
C PRO A 135 -19.88 9.20 -2.39
N ASN A 136 -19.51 8.64 -1.22
CA ASN A 136 -19.16 9.40 -0.03
C ASN A 136 -17.68 9.85 0.01
N SER A 137 -16.91 9.58 -1.04
CA SER A 137 -15.56 10.15 -1.20
C SER A 137 -15.62 11.67 -1.40
N SER A 138 -14.59 12.40 -0.96
CA SER A 138 -14.62 13.86 -0.92
C SER A 138 -13.25 14.49 -1.22
N LEU A 139 -13.26 15.78 -1.56
CA LEU A 139 -12.07 16.61 -1.76
C LEU A 139 -12.17 17.83 -0.84
N GLY A 140 -11.17 17.98 0.02
CA GLY A 140 -10.92 19.19 0.78
C GLY A 140 -9.89 20.08 0.07
N ILE A 141 -10.03 21.39 0.24
CA ILE A 141 -9.02 22.36 -0.17
C ILE A 141 -8.74 23.27 1.01
N GLU A 142 -7.46 23.48 1.30
CA GLU A 142 -7.02 24.39 2.34
C GLU A 142 -6.00 25.39 1.79
N ASN A 143 -6.13 26.67 2.15
CA ASN A 143 -5.11 27.67 1.87
C ASN A 143 -4.11 27.72 3.02
N VAL A 144 -2.92 27.18 2.80
CA VAL A 144 -1.82 27.16 3.77
C VAL A 144 -0.74 28.14 3.30
N GLY A 145 -0.63 29.29 3.96
CA GLY A 145 0.44 30.26 3.69
C GLY A 145 0.40 30.89 2.29
N GLY A 146 -0.76 30.94 1.64
CA GLY A 146 -0.92 31.48 0.28
C GLY A 146 -0.78 30.41 -0.82
N SER A 147 -0.67 29.13 -0.47
CA SER A 147 -0.70 28.00 -1.39
C SER A 147 -1.89 27.09 -1.06
N TYR A 148 -2.54 26.57 -2.09
CA TYR A 148 -3.66 25.65 -1.91
C TYR A 148 -3.14 24.21 -1.81
N VAL A 149 -3.61 23.49 -0.81
CA VAL A 149 -3.41 22.04 -0.64
C VAL A 149 -4.73 21.36 -0.93
N VAL A 150 -4.70 20.32 -1.76
CA VAL A 150 -5.89 19.52 -2.09
C VAL A 150 -5.77 18.17 -1.40
N THR A 151 -6.83 17.75 -0.71
CA THR A 151 -6.88 16.48 0.02
C THR A 151 -8.07 15.67 -0.47
N ALA A 152 -7.84 14.51 -1.10
CA ALA A 152 -8.90 13.53 -1.33
C ALA A 152 -9.02 12.60 -0.12
N THR A 153 -10.24 12.39 0.34
CA THR A 153 -10.58 11.30 1.26
C THR A 153 -11.49 10.33 0.52
N LEU A 154 -10.96 9.16 0.21
CA LEU A 154 -11.58 8.18 -0.68
C LEU A 154 -12.10 6.98 0.11
N HIS A 155 -13.23 6.46 -0.33
CA HIS A 155 -13.88 5.24 0.17
C HIS A 155 -14.27 4.39 -1.04
N GLY A 156 -14.34 3.07 -0.89
CA GLY A 156 -14.73 2.20 -2.00
C GLY A 156 -14.20 0.79 -1.89
N ASP A 157 -14.07 0.13 -3.03
CA ASP A 157 -13.47 -1.18 -3.18
C ASP A 157 -12.40 -1.18 -4.27
N ALA A 158 -11.42 -2.07 -4.15
CA ALA A 158 -10.36 -2.25 -5.11
C ALA A 158 -10.22 -3.73 -5.47
N GLY A 159 -9.99 -4.01 -6.74
CA GLY A 159 -9.59 -5.32 -7.24
C GLY A 159 -8.16 -5.29 -7.73
N ILE A 160 -7.32 -6.21 -7.26
CA ILE A 160 -5.96 -6.39 -7.78
C ILE A 160 -5.97 -7.64 -8.64
N THR A 161 -5.76 -7.49 -9.95
CA THR A 161 -5.66 -8.62 -10.86
C THR A 161 -4.32 -8.60 -11.58
N TRP A 162 -3.61 -9.72 -11.53
CA TRP A 162 -2.32 -9.87 -12.20
C TRP A 162 -2.40 -10.95 -13.28
N ASP A 163 -2.39 -10.52 -14.54
CA ASP A 163 -2.06 -11.40 -15.67
C ASP A 163 -0.60 -11.14 -16.09
N SER A 164 0.23 -12.19 -16.05
CA SER A 164 1.63 -12.13 -16.47
C SER A 164 1.82 -11.73 -17.95
N ASN A 165 0.77 -11.74 -18.77
CA ASN A 165 0.81 -11.24 -20.14
C ASN A 165 0.90 -9.70 -20.24
N SER A 166 0.70 -8.98 -19.13
CA SER A 166 0.69 -7.51 -19.08
C SER A 166 2.06 -6.89 -18.79
N ALA A 167 3.10 -7.69 -18.53
CA ALA A 167 4.46 -7.18 -18.31
C ALA A 167 5.18 -6.94 -19.65
N PRO A 168 5.91 -5.82 -19.84
CA PRO A 168 6.71 -5.61 -21.03
C PRO A 168 7.94 -6.54 -21.03
N GLY A 169 7.84 -7.71 -21.65
CA GLY A 169 8.99 -8.60 -21.91
C GLY A 169 8.69 -10.09 -21.76
N ASP A 170 8.79 -10.82 -22.86
CA ASP A 170 8.46 -12.25 -23.05
C ASP A 170 9.24 -13.29 -22.20
N ASP A 171 9.99 -12.92 -21.16
CA ASP A 171 10.96 -13.85 -20.52
C ASP A 171 11.00 -13.83 -18.98
N MET A 172 9.97 -13.30 -18.30
CA MET A 172 9.83 -13.44 -16.85
C MET A 172 8.49 -14.05 -16.48
N SER A 173 8.43 -15.38 -16.46
CA SER A 173 7.41 -16.12 -15.72
C SER A 173 7.62 -15.87 -14.22
N ASN A 174 7.10 -14.77 -13.70
CA ASN A 174 7.09 -14.50 -12.27
C ASN A 174 6.24 -15.57 -11.58
N ALA A 175 6.73 -16.12 -10.47
CA ALA A 175 6.11 -17.21 -9.70
C ALA A 175 4.73 -16.87 -9.09
N VAL A 176 4.19 -15.69 -9.41
CA VAL A 176 2.90 -15.12 -8.98
C VAL A 176 1.92 -14.94 -10.16
N SER A 177 2.21 -15.52 -11.34
CA SER A 177 1.27 -15.54 -12.48
C SER A 177 -0.08 -16.16 -12.05
N GLY A 178 -1.17 -15.38 -12.13
CA GLY A 178 -2.51 -15.79 -11.69
C GLY A 178 -2.89 -15.36 -10.26
N PHE A 179 -2.12 -14.47 -9.63
CA PHE A 179 -2.56 -13.82 -8.39
C PHE A 179 -3.71 -12.84 -8.68
N SER A 180 -4.80 -13.00 -7.95
CA SER A 180 -5.95 -12.10 -7.98
C SER A 180 -6.44 -11.91 -6.55
N LEU A 181 -6.64 -10.67 -6.15
CA LEU A 181 -7.25 -10.28 -4.89
C LEU A 181 -8.49 -9.45 -5.20
N PRO A 182 -9.63 -10.10 -5.51
CA PRO A 182 -10.90 -9.40 -5.64
C PRO A 182 -11.41 -8.93 -4.27
N GLY A 183 -12.01 -7.75 -4.23
CA GLY A 183 -12.76 -7.28 -3.06
C GLY A 183 -11.89 -6.78 -1.91
N ILE A 184 -11.04 -5.80 -2.15
CA ILE A 184 -10.38 -5.03 -1.08
C ILE A 184 -11.26 -3.82 -0.79
N GLU A 185 -12.02 -3.83 0.29
CA GLU A 185 -12.73 -2.63 0.74
C GLU A 185 -11.73 -1.64 1.35
N PHE A 186 -11.90 -0.36 1.08
CA PHE A 186 -11.12 0.69 1.73
C PHE A 186 -11.99 1.86 2.21
N SER A 187 -11.56 2.46 3.31
CA SER A 187 -12.16 3.65 3.89
C SER A 187 -11.10 4.61 4.40
N ASP A 188 -11.43 5.91 4.36
CA ASP A 188 -10.53 6.98 4.79
C ASP A 188 -9.17 6.93 4.09
N PHE A 189 -9.15 6.54 2.82
CA PHE A 189 -7.92 6.54 2.01
C PHE A 189 -7.59 7.97 1.59
N VAL A 190 -6.58 8.56 2.25
CA VAL A 190 -6.28 9.99 2.11
C VAL A 190 -5.13 10.21 1.16
N ILE A 191 -5.36 10.99 0.09
CA ILE A 191 -4.35 11.44 -0.87
C ILE A 191 -4.22 12.96 -0.79
N VAL A 192 -3.01 13.47 -0.58
CA VAL A 192 -2.73 14.90 -0.50
C VAL A 192 -1.87 15.36 -1.68
N GLY A 193 -2.28 16.47 -2.30
CA GLY A 193 -1.50 17.21 -3.28
C GLY A 193 -0.74 18.36 -2.65
N ASP A 194 0.58 18.33 -2.72
CA ASP A 194 1.47 19.37 -2.20
C ASP A 194 2.32 20.06 -3.30
N GLY A 195 1.98 19.86 -4.57
CA GLY A 195 2.80 20.31 -5.70
C GLY A 195 3.87 19.32 -6.16
N GLY A 196 3.84 18.08 -5.67
CA GLY A 196 4.69 16.96 -6.11
C GLY A 196 3.92 15.64 -6.32
N LEU A 197 4.56 14.52 -5.96
CA LEU A 197 3.91 13.21 -5.97
C LEU A 197 2.80 13.16 -4.90
N PRO A 198 1.67 12.49 -5.15
CA PRO A 198 0.60 12.42 -4.16
C PRO A 198 1.09 11.73 -2.88
N GLU A 199 0.88 12.36 -1.73
CA GLU A 199 1.21 11.76 -0.43
C GLU A 199 0.01 11.00 0.12
N ILE A 200 0.24 9.84 0.73
CA ILE A 200 -0.81 9.05 1.37
C ILE A 200 -0.70 9.19 2.88
N GLN A 201 -1.77 9.66 3.52
CA GLN A 201 -1.78 9.97 4.95
C GLN A 201 -2.60 9.00 5.81
N GLY A 202 -3.27 8.03 5.19
CA GLY A 202 -4.09 7.05 5.91
C GLY A 202 -4.97 6.22 4.98
N GLY A 203 -5.63 5.23 5.58
CA GLY A 203 -6.56 4.32 4.92
C GLY A 203 -6.73 3.05 5.75
N THR A 204 -7.95 2.57 5.87
CA THR A 204 -8.24 1.24 6.40
C THR A 204 -8.59 0.35 5.22
N PHE A 205 -7.97 -0.82 5.13
CA PHE A 205 -8.22 -1.80 4.09
C PHE A 205 -8.73 -3.10 4.72
N GLY A 206 -9.79 -3.65 4.15
CA GLY A 206 -10.40 -4.92 4.54
C GLY A 206 -10.52 -5.84 3.34
N LEU A 207 -10.45 -7.15 3.56
CA LEU A 207 -10.93 -8.09 2.57
C LEU A 207 -12.44 -8.16 2.71
N ASP A 208 -13.15 -8.07 1.59
CA ASP A 208 -14.57 -8.37 1.53
C ASP A 208 -14.79 -9.77 2.09
N MET A 209 -15.59 -9.84 3.14
CA MET A 209 -15.92 -11.05 3.86
C MET A 209 -17.44 -11.15 3.93
N GLU A 210 -18.07 -11.58 2.83
CA GLU A 210 -19.47 -12.00 2.84
C GLU A 210 -19.68 -13.33 2.07
N ASP A 211 -19.65 -14.43 2.85
CA ASP A 211 -20.39 -15.69 2.70
C ASP A 211 -20.37 -16.52 1.39
N VAL A 212 -19.70 -16.15 0.28
CA VAL A 212 -19.66 -17.02 -0.93
C VAL A 212 -18.34 -17.07 -1.71
N ASP A 213 -17.52 -16.00 -1.76
CA ASP A 213 -16.33 -15.94 -2.62
C ASP A 213 -15.09 -15.38 -1.89
N GLN A 214 -14.72 -15.98 -0.75
CA GLN A 214 -13.50 -15.60 -0.03
C GLN A 214 -12.29 -15.63 -0.98
N SER A 215 -11.61 -14.49 -1.09
CA SER A 215 -10.36 -14.33 -1.82
C SER A 215 -9.39 -15.48 -1.48
N ALA A 216 -8.93 -16.20 -2.49
CA ALA A 216 -8.16 -17.42 -2.32
C ALA A 216 -6.93 -17.48 -3.24
N LEU A 217 -5.80 -17.91 -2.71
CA LEU A 217 -4.62 -18.22 -3.49
C LEU A 217 -4.57 -19.73 -3.73
N ASN A 218 -4.74 -20.16 -4.98
CA ASN A 218 -4.74 -21.58 -5.35
C ASN A 218 -5.74 -22.43 -4.53
N GLY A 219 -6.90 -21.85 -4.21
CA GLY A 219 -7.97 -22.48 -3.43
C GLY A 219 -7.79 -22.41 -1.90
N PHE A 220 -6.71 -21.79 -1.39
CA PHE A 220 -6.54 -21.54 0.04
C PHE A 220 -7.05 -20.14 0.41
N PRO A 221 -7.92 -20.02 1.43
CA PRO A 221 -8.38 -18.73 1.96
C PRO A 221 -7.25 -17.76 2.31
N LEU A 222 -7.40 -16.52 1.85
CA LEU A 222 -6.56 -15.39 2.23
C LEU A 222 -7.15 -14.66 3.45
N GLN A 223 -6.25 -14.13 4.28
CA GLN A 223 -6.56 -13.17 5.33
C GLN A 223 -5.49 -12.08 5.34
N PHE A 224 -5.83 -10.87 5.74
CA PHE A 224 -4.81 -9.87 6.01
C PHE A 224 -4.06 -10.17 7.31
N VAL A 225 -2.74 -9.99 7.29
CA VAL A 225 -1.90 -10.01 8.49
C VAL A 225 -1.93 -8.61 9.08
N THR A 226 -2.50 -8.46 10.27
CA THR A 226 -2.76 -7.15 10.90
C THR A 226 -2.15 -7.01 12.29
N ASP A 227 -1.47 -8.04 12.77
CA ASP A 227 -0.81 -8.12 14.07
C ASP A 227 0.56 -7.43 14.10
N ASP A 228 1.09 -7.04 12.92
CA ASP A 228 2.32 -6.26 12.79
C ASP A 228 2.02 -4.77 12.53
N PRO A 229 2.21 -3.88 13.52
CA PRO A 229 2.00 -2.45 13.35
C PRO A 229 3.10 -1.76 12.52
N GLU A 230 4.27 -2.38 12.33
CA GLU A 230 5.33 -1.87 11.47
C GLU A 230 5.10 -2.25 10.00
N ASN A 231 4.38 -3.35 9.75
CA ASN A 231 4.06 -3.85 8.41
C ASN A 231 2.54 -4.07 8.25
N PRO A 232 1.78 -2.99 7.94
CA PRO A 232 0.34 -3.12 7.75
C PRO A 232 0.00 -4.04 6.57
N ALA A 233 -1.21 -4.59 6.61
CA ALA A 233 -1.72 -5.52 5.60
C ALA A 233 -1.58 -4.99 4.16
N ILE A 234 -1.78 -3.69 3.97
CA ILE A 234 -1.53 -2.99 2.72
C ILE A 234 -0.70 -1.75 3.05
N ALA A 235 0.40 -1.55 2.32
CA ALA A 235 1.19 -0.33 2.37
C ALA A 235 1.48 0.19 0.96
N LEU A 236 1.56 1.50 0.82
CA LEU A 236 2.03 2.16 -0.39
C LEU A 236 3.36 2.87 -0.08
N HIS A 237 4.33 2.70 -0.96
CA HIS A 237 5.69 3.22 -0.84
C HIS A 237 5.95 4.16 -2.01
N PHE A 238 6.47 5.36 -1.75
CA PHE A 238 6.89 6.30 -2.78
C PHE A 238 8.38 6.60 -2.62
N ASN A 239 9.18 6.43 -3.67
CA ASN A 239 10.60 6.76 -3.67
C ASN A 239 10.99 7.41 -5.00
N GLY A 240 10.92 8.75 -5.04
CA GLY A 240 10.96 9.47 -6.31
C GLY A 240 9.82 8.96 -7.20
N ASN A 241 10.09 8.68 -8.46
CA ASN A 241 9.06 8.19 -9.38
C ASN A 241 8.66 6.72 -9.14
N GLU A 242 9.37 5.96 -8.29
CA GLU A 242 8.99 4.58 -7.99
C GLU A 242 7.83 4.56 -6.98
N VAL A 243 6.79 3.78 -7.27
CA VAL A 243 5.65 3.54 -6.39
C VAL A 243 5.49 2.03 -6.15
N GLY A 244 5.50 1.61 -4.89
CA GLY A 244 5.34 0.23 -4.48
C GLY A 244 4.03 0.00 -3.73
N LEU A 245 3.24 -1.00 -4.12
CA LEU A 245 2.09 -1.52 -3.37
C LEU A 245 2.48 -2.83 -2.67
N SER A 246 2.65 -2.78 -1.36
CA SER A 246 2.95 -3.93 -0.52
C SER A 246 1.68 -4.56 0.04
N LEU A 247 1.62 -5.88 0.00
CA LEU A 247 0.53 -6.70 0.53
C LEU A 247 1.11 -7.74 1.47
N ASN A 248 0.61 -7.78 2.71
CA ASN A 248 0.95 -8.77 3.73
C ASN A 248 -0.27 -9.69 3.98
N ILE A 249 -0.16 -10.92 3.48
CA ILE A 249 -1.29 -11.85 3.38
C ILE A 249 -0.97 -13.15 4.11
N GLY A 250 -1.90 -13.58 4.95
CA GLY A 250 -1.95 -14.88 5.59
C GLY A 250 -2.75 -15.89 4.76
N LEU A 251 -2.35 -17.15 4.84
CA LEU A 251 -2.97 -18.30 4.20
C LEU A 251 -3.37 -19.30 5.28
N LYS A 252 -4.65 -19.70 5.30
CA LYS A 252 -5.10 -20.85 6.09
C LYS A 252 -4.91 -22.12 5.27
N LEU A 253 -3.88 -22.91 5.58
CA LEU A 253 -3.52 -24.10 4.80
C LEU A 253 -4.25 -25.36 5.28
N THR A 254 -4.90 -25.32 6.44
CA THR A 254 -5.67 -26.44 6.99
C THR A 254 -6.94 -25.98 7.71
N GLU A 255 -7.93 -26.87 7.82
CA GLU A 255 -9.20 -26.62 8.52
C GLU A 255 -9.13 -26.86 10.05
N ILE A 256 -7.98 -27.29 10.57
CA ILE A 256 -7.81 -27.59 12.00
C ILE A 256 -7.52 -26.29 12.74
N ALA A 257 -8.18 -26.07 13.88
CA ALA A 257 -7.87 -24.96 14.78
C ALA A 257 -6.40 -25.03 15.22
N ASN A 258 -5.63 -23.94 14.99
CA ASN A 258 -4.17 -23.86 15.18
C ASN A 258 -3.35 -24.82 14.27
N GLY A 259 -3.88 -25.17 13.10
CA GLY A 259 -3.18 -25.99 12.12
C GLY A 259 -2.06 -25.24 11.40
N PHE A 260 -1.83 -25.53 10.11
CA PHE A 260 -0.81 -24.83 9.34
C PHE A 260 -1.35 -23.50 8.83
N ASP A 261 -0.72 -22.43 9.29
CA ASP A 261 -0.91 -21.08 8.80
C ASP A 261 0.35 -20.68 8.03
N GLY A 262 0.16 -20.13 6.83
CA GLY A 262 1.23 -19.49 6.07
C GLY A 262 1.06 -17.98 6.09
N SER A 263 2.12 -17.23 5.88
CA SER A 263 2.03 -15.82 5.52
C SER A 263 3.04 -15.50 4.44
N THR A 264 2.75 -14.48 3.64
CA THR A 264 3.67 -13.96 2.65
C THR A 264 3.48 -12.47 2.51
N ALA A 265 4.59 -11.77 2.28
CA ALA A 265 4.57 -10.38 1.89
C ALA A 265 5.16 -10.24 0.50
N PHE A 266 4.51 -9.47 -0.37
CA PHE A 266 5.06 -9.09 -1.66
C PHE A 266 4.75 -7.63 -1.97
N THR A 267 5.58 -7.04 -2.82
CA THR A 267 5.44 -5.64 -3.25
C THR A 267 5.39 -5.59 -4.76
N ILE A 268 4.40 -4.89 -5.30
CA ILE A 268 4.28 -4.59 -6.73
C ILE A 268 4.78 -3.18 -6.96
N TYR A 269 5.84 -3.03 -7.74
CA TYR A 269 6.44 -1.75 -8.08
C TYR A 269 6.00 -1.28 -9.48
N GLY A 270 5.72 0.01 -9.57
CA GLY A 270 5.55 0.74 -10.82
C GLY A 270 6.33 2.05 -10.81
N THR A 271 6.47 2.67 -11.97
CA THR A 271 7.08 3.99 -12.14
C THR A 271 6.02 5.01 -12.54
N PHE A 272 5.93 6.12 -11.80
CA PHE A 272 5.13 7.29 -12.13
C PHE A 272 5.78 8.09 -13.26
N ASN A 273 5.07 8.22 -14.38
CA ASN A 273 5.57 8.90 -15.59
C ASN A 273 4.86 10.22 -15.90
N GLY A 274 3.75 10.54 -15.22
CA GLY A 274 3.00 11.81 -15.40
C GLY A 274 2.44 12.04 -16.81
N GLY A 275 2.42 11.01 -17.67
CA GLY A 275 1.89 11.04 -19.03
C GLY A 275 0.46 10.49 -19.12
N SER A 276 0.02 10.10 -20.32
CA SER A 276 -1.29 9.46 -20.54
C SER A 276 -1.45 8.11 -19.84
N GLU A 277 -0.33 7.41 -19.62
CA GLU A 277 -0.22 6.28 -18.70
C GLU A 277 0.53 6.81 -17.48
N LEU A 278 -0.21 7.06 -16.39
CA LEU A 278 0.37 7.68 -15.20
C LEU A 278 1.37 6.76 -14.49
N PHE A 279 1.20 5.44 -14.63
CA PHE A 279 2.05 4.44 -14.01
C PHE A 279 2.36 3.28 -14.95
N ASP A 280 3.65 2.96 -15.07
CA ASP A 280 4.13 1.77 -15.76
C ASP A 280 4.48 0.70 -14.74
N PHE A 281 4.07 -0.55 -14.97
CA PHE A 281 4.56 -1.68 -14.18
C PHE A 281 6.08 -1.82 -14.33
N GLU A 282 6.77 -2.05 -13.23
CA GLU A 282 8.22 -2.27 -13.22
C GLU A 282 8.58 -3.71 -12.81
N ARG A 283 8.17 -4.13 -11.61
CA ARG A 283 8.53 -5.46 -11.06
C ARG A 283 7.62 -5.88 -9.90
N THR A 284 7.69 -7.16 -9.55
CA THR A 284 7.09 -7.71 -8.32
C THR A 284 8.18 -8.36 -7.50
N GLU A 285 8.23 -8.06 -6.20
CA GLU A 285 9.17 -8.66 -5.26
C GLU A 285 8.41 -9.46 -4.20
N ILE A 286 8.82 -10.71 -3.97
CA ILE A 286 8.39 -11.48 -2.80
C ILE A 286 9.39 -11.18 -1.69
N ASN A 287 8.90 -10.68 -0.56
CA ASN A 287 9.74 -10.22 0.54
C ASN A 287 10.01 -11.35 1.52
N ASN A 288 8.94 -12.06 1.91
CA ASN A 288 8.99 -13.12 2.91
C ASN A 288 7.92 -14.18 2.64
N VAL A 289 8.21 -15.42 3.03
CA VAL A 289 7.25 -16.52 3.14
C VAL A 289 7.46 -17.18 4.49
N GLU A 290 6.43 -17.24 5.32
CA GLU A 290 6.47 -17.91 6.61
C GLU A 290 5.43 -19.03 6.68
N ILE A 291 5.74 -20.02 7.51
CA ILE A 291 4.83 -21.08 7.90
C ILE A 291 4.91 -21.23 9.41
N ASN A 292 3.76 -21.26 10.06
CA ASN A 292 3.63 -21.52 11.48
C ASN A 292 2.56 -22.60 11.70
N ALA A 293 2.90 -23.65 12.42
CA ALA A 293 1.99 -24.73 12.74
C ALA A 293 2.17 -25.19 14.18
N ASN A 294 1.08 -25.27 14.94
CA ASN A 294 1.10 -25.80 16.30
C ASN A 294 0.08 -26.94 16.45
N MET A 295 0.54 -28.15 16.19
CA MET A 295 -0.28 -29.36 16.22
C MET A 295 -0.40 -29.97 17.62
N GLY A 296 -0.21 -29.17 18.69
CA GLY A 296 -0.28 -29.59 20.08
C GLY A 296 0.94 -30.38 20.57
N VAL A 297 1.32 -31.48 19.89
CA VAL A 297 2.52 -32.28 20.21
C VAL A 297 3.77 -31.76 19.50
N LEU A 298 3.58 -31.13 18.34
CA LEU A 298 4.63 -30.65 17.46
C LEU A 298 4.34 -29.19 17.11
N SER A 299 5.35 -28.34 17.26
CA SER A 299 5.35 -26.98 16.71
C SER A 299 6.39 -26.91 15.59
N VAL A 300 6.00 -26.36 14.45
CA VAL A 300 6.90 -26.09 13.32
C VAL A 300 6.78 -24.63 12.96
N TRP A 301 7.91 -23.95 12.92
CA TRP A 301 8.00 -22.62 12.35
C TRP A 301 9.03 -22.64 11.23
N GLY A 302 8.80 -21.88 10.18
CA GLY A 302 9.81 -21.67 9.15
C GLY A 302 9.58 -20.38 8.41
N SER A 303 10.65 -19.81 7.89
CA SER A 303 10.61 -18.60 7.08
C SER A 303 11.62 -18.67 5.95
N ILE A 304 11.30 -18.00 4.84
CA ILE A 304 12.21 -17.72 3.73
C ILE A 304 12.14 -16.22 3.49
N GLN A 305 13.22 -15.54 3.81
CA GLN A 305 13.40 -14.13 3.50
C GLN A 305 14.21 -13.99 2.23
N ILE A 306 13.78 -13.10 1.32
CA ILE A 306 14.52 -12.74 0.12
C ILE A 306 15.06 -11.32 0.33
N TYR A 307 16.33 -11.10 -0.03
CA TYR A 307 16.97 -9.78 0.08
C TYR A 307 17.67 -9.42 -1.22
N ASN A 308 17.52 -8.15 -1.60
CA ASN A 308 18.08 -7.56 -2.81
C ASN A 308 19.06 -6.46 -2.43
N CYS A 309 20.26 -6.49 -3.01
CA CYS A 309 21.30 -5.47 -2.81
C CYS A 309 21.66 -5.17 -1.35
N ASP A 310 21.62 -6.19 -0.48
CA ASP A 310 22.13 -6.06 0.89
C ASP A 310 23.61 -5.59 0.88
N PRO A 311 24.00 -4.63 1.75
CA PRO A 311 25.35 -4.07 1.76
C PRO A 311 26.47 -5.09 1.91
N ASP A 312 26.25 -6.15 2.70
CA ASP A 312 27.25 -7.18 3.01
C ASP A 312 27.01 -8.45 2.18
N TYR A 313 25.74 -8.80 1.98
CA TYR A 313 25.29 -10.08 1.43
C TYR A 313 24.87 -9.99 -0.06
N GLY A 314 24.60 -8.80 -0.60
CA GLY A 314 24.15 -8.63 -1.98
C GLY A 314 22.75 -9.19 -2.21
N ASN A 315 22.59 -10.08 -3.21
CA ASN A 315 21.29 -10.69 -3.51
C ASN A 315 21.25 -12.13 -3.03
N GLY A 316 20.17 -12.56 -2.40
CA GLY A 316 20.02 -13.94 -1.98
C GLY A 316 18.73 -14.22 -1.24
N PHE A 317 18.68 -15.40 -0.64
CA PHE A 317 17.61 -15.78 0.26
C PHE A 317 18.19 -16.43 1.51
N ASP A 318 17.42 -16.36 2.58
CA ASP A 318 17.72 -16.93 3.88
C ASP A 318 16.51 -17.72 4.37
N GLY A 319 16.66 -19.03 4.47
CA GLY A 319 15.62 -19.94 4.89
C GLY A 319 15.94 -20.56 6.24
N GLN A 320 14.98 -20.56 7.15
CA GLN A 320 15.10 -21.21 8.44
C GLN A 320 13.87 -22.06 8.77
N VAL A 321 14.12 -23.13 9.54
CA VAL A 321 13.09 -24.03 10.04
C VAL A 321 13.41 -24.37 11.48
N GLN A 322 12.43 -24.22 12.35
CA GLN A 322 12.45 -24.61 13.75
C GLN A 322 11.37 -25.67 14.00
N ILE A 323 11.73 -26.70 14.77
CA ILE A 323 10.84 -27.82 15.10
C ILE A 323 10.97 -28.12 16.59
N ASN A 324 9.85 -28.04 17.30
CA ASN A 324 9.76 -28.30 18.74
C ASN A 324 8.74 -29.40 19.06
N ILE A 325 9.04 -30.27 20.02
CA ILE A 325 8.10 -31.28 20.54
C ILE A 325 7.59 -30.86 21.94
N ASN A 326 6.41 -30.20 21.96
CA ASN A 326 5.87 -29.43 23.09
C ASN A 326 5.63 -30.20 24.40
N HIS A 327 5.43 -31.52 24.37
CA HIS A 327 4.92 -32.27 25.53
C HIS A 327 6.00 -32.97 26.36
N VAL A 328 7.28 -32.85 25.98
CA VAL A 328 8.30 -33.71 26.55
C VAL A 328 9.68 -33.07 26.72
N ASP A 329 9.88 -31.78 26.38
CA ASP A 329 11.20 -31.12 26.34
C ASP A 329 12.29 -32.04 25.77
N LEU A 330 11.93 -32.87 24.77
CA LEU A 330 12.78 -33.97 24.32
C LEU A 330 13.71 -33.54 23.21
N LEU A 331 13.23 -32.63 22.36
CA LEU A 331 13.87 -32.32 21.11
C LEU A 331 13.44 -30.94 20.62
N ASP A 332 14.46 -30.14 20.34
CA ASP A 332 14.33 -28.83 19.75
C ASP A 332 15.38 -28.69 18.64
N ILE A 333 14.92 -28.46 17.40
CA ILE A 333 15.76 -28.47 16.21
C ILE A 333 15.61 -27.13 15.49
N GLY A 334 16.74 -26.49 15.21
CA GLY A 334 16.81 -25.34 14.31
C GLY A 334 17.71 -25.61 13.13
N MET A 335 17.30 -25.25 11.93
CA MET A 335 18.09 -25.33 10.71
C MET A 335 18.01 -24.01 9.95
N ARG A 336 19.12 -23.54 9.39
CA ARG A 336 19.18 -22.33 8.57
C ARG A 336 20.06 -22.56 7.34
N LEU A 337 19.62 -22.08 6.19
CA LEU A 337 20.34 -22.08 4.92
C LEU A 337 20.25 -20.68 4.33
N GLN A 338 21.40 -20.02 4.20
CA GLN A 338 21.50 -18.80 3.42
C GLN A 338 22.32 -19.06 2.15
N VAL A 339 21.80 -18.60 1.02
CA VAL A 339 22.47 -18.67 -0.28
C VAL A 339 22.41 -17.28 -0.92
N GLY A 340 23.52 -16.81 -1.46
CA GLY A 340 23.52 -15.50 -2.12
C GLY A 340 24.71 -15.24 -3.04
N LYS A 341 24.73 -14.02 -3.57
CA LYS A 341 25.77 -13.49 -4.46
C LYS A 341 26.04 -12.02 -4.10
N THR A 342 27.27 -11.74 -3.71
CA THR A 342 27.70 -10.41 -3.27
C THR A 342 27.60 -9.35 -4.38
N ASN A 343 27.73 -8.07 -4.02
CA ASN A 343 27.75 -6.92 -4.93
C ASN A 343 26.51 -6.85 -5.85
N CYS A 344 25.30 -6.87 -5.28
CA CYS A 344 24.05 -6.81 -6.04
C CYS A 344 23.98 -7.85 -7.18
N GLY A 345 24.47 -9.07 -6.94
CA GLY A 345 24.49 -10.13 -7.93
C GLY A 345 25.63 -10.05 -8.97
N ASN A 346 26.62 -9.16 -8.82
CA ASN A 346 27.80 -9.10 -9.70
C ASN A 346 29.07 -9.73 -9.10
N GLY A 347 29.04 -10.11 -7.83
CA GLY A 347 30.16 -10.69 -7.10
C GLY A 347 30.23 -12.23 -7.16
N TYR A 348 30.82 -12.82 -6.13
CA TYR A 348 30.93 -14.28 -5.99
C TYR A 348 29.73 -14.86 -5.25
N ARG A 349 29.42 -16.13 -5.53
CA ARG A 349 28.36 -16.88 -4.84
C ARG A 349 28.88 -17.41 -3.51
N TYR A 350 28.05 -17.39 -2.48
CA TYR A 350 28.33 -17.96 -1.18
C TYR A 350 27.13 -18.74 -0.66
N PHE A 351 27.37 -19.59 0.32
CA PHE A 351 26.29 -20.14 1.14
C PHE A 351 26.82 -20.54 2.52
N TYR A 352 25.92 -20.64 3.48
CA TYR A 352 26.13 -21.49 4.65
C TYR A 352 24.86 -22.26 4.97
N PHE A 353 25.07 -23.44 5.55
CA PHE A 353 24.05 -24.23 6.20
C PHE A 353 24.47 -24.43 7.63
N ASP A 354 23.57 -24.20 8.58
CA ASP A 354 23.78 -24.41 10.00
C ASP A 354 22.60 -25.16 10.60
N ALA A 355 22.88 -26.08 11.50
CA ALA A 355 21.87 -26.87 12.19
C ALA A 355 22.23 -27.02 13.66
N MET A 356 21.23 -26.89 14.52
CA MET A 356 21.36 -27.06 15.96
C MET A 356 20.25 -27.97 16.47
N VAL A 357 20.62 -28.80 17.44
CA VAL A 357 19.70 -29.68 18.16
C VAL A 357 19.99 -29.56 19.64
N LYS A 358 18.97 -29.23 20.44
CA LYS A 358 19.01 -29.32 21.90
C LYS A 358 18.24 -30.56 22.34
N LEU A 359 18.84 -31.30 23.28
CA LEU A 359 18.32 -32.53 23.86
C LEU A 359 18.24 -32.36 25.37
N PRO A 360 17.21 -31.68 25.92
CA PRO A 360 17.14 -31.42 27.36
C PRO A 360 17.18 -32.69 28.21
N GLY A 361 16.58 -33.79 27.74
CA GLY A 361 16.66 -35.10 28.41
C GLY A 361 18.03 -35.79 28.36
N GLY A 362 18.94 -35.33 27.48
CA GLY A 362 20.26 -35.89 27.25
C GLY A 362 20.27 -37.30 26.64
N ILE A 363 21.30 -37.64 25.89
CA ILE A 363 21.60 -39.01 25.45
C ILE A 363 22.77 -39.52 26.28
N PRO A 364 22.56 -40.44 27.24
CA PRO A 364 23.63 -40.99 28.05
C PRO A 364 24.73 -41.63 27.19
N VAL A 365 25.97 -41.55 27.66
CA VAL A 365 27.13 -42.26 27.10
C VAL A 365 27.57 -43.33 28.09
N PRO A 366 26.94 -44.52 28.11
CA PRO A 366 27.37 -45.57 29.02
C PRO A 366 28.80 -46.03 28.71
N PRO A 367 29.63 -46.32 29.73
CA PRO A 367 29.39 -46.24 31.18
C PRO A 367 29.96 -44.97 31.84
N THR A 368 30.15 -43.87 31.11
CA THR A 368 31.00 -42.75 31.54
C THR A 368 30.35 -41.81 32.57
N GLY A 369 29.03 -41.93 32.79
CA GLY A 369 28.26 -40.97 33.59
C GLY A 369 28.07 -39.60 32.91
N LEU A 370 28.45 -39.49 31.63
CA LEU A 370 28.23 -38.31 30.79
C LEU A 370 27.00 -38.51 29.91
N ALA A 371 26.40 -37.42 29.46
CA ALA A 371 25.36 -37.41 28.43
C ALA A 371 25.61 -36.31 27.39
N PHE A 372 25.16 -36.54 26.16
CA PHE A 372 25.10 -35.53 25.11
C PHE A 372 23.80 -34.75 25.22
N TYR A 373 23.89 -33.43 25.30
CA TYR A 373 22.75 -32.53 25.47
C TYR A 373 22.47 -31.67 24.25
N GLY A 374 23.33 -31.74 23.23
CA GLY A 374 23.09 -31.04 21.98
C GLY A 374 24.22 -31.23 20.98
N PHE A 375 23.88 -30.91 19.73
CA PHE A 375 24.79 -30.88 18.60
C PHE A 375 24.52 -29.60 17.82
N GLY A 376 25.57 -28.98 17.31
CA GLY A 376 25.45 -27.79 16.48
C GLY A 376 26.48 -27.80 15.37
N GLY A 377 26.19 -27.08 14.31
CA GLY A 377 27.16 -26.77 13.28
C GLY A 377 26.70 -27.08 11.87
N GLY A 378 27.63 -26.94 10.95
CA GLY A 378 27.28 -26.59 9.59
C GLY A 378 28.46 -26.48 8.64
N PHE A 379 28.16 -26.18 7.38
CA PHE A 379 29.15 -26.01 6.33
C PHE A 379 28.95 -24.65 5.67
N TYR A 380 30.05 -24.05 5.23
CA TYR A 380 29.99 -22.79 4.50
C TYR A 380 30.97 -22.78 3.34
N TYR A 381 30.65 -21.97 2.34
CA TYR A 381 31.45 -21.75 1.14
C TYR A 381 31.47 -20.27 0.79
N ASN A 382 32.67 -19.74 0.54
CA ASN A 382 32.94 -18.31 0.35
C ASN A 382 32.38 -17.44 1.48
N MET A 383 32.49 -17.92 2.72
CA MET A 383 32.12 -17.22 3.94
C MET A 383 33.26 -17.31 4.98
N THR A 384 33.36 -16.34 5.85
CA THR A 384 34.08 -16.45 7.13
C THR A 384 33.05 -16.41 8.26
N ARG A 385 33.47 -16.78 9.47
CA ARG A 385 32.60 -16.72 10.65
C ARG A 385 33.27 -16.02 11.82
N SER A 386 32.48 -15.52 12.76
CA SER A 386 32.94 -15.16 14.09
C SER A 386 33.37 -16.40 14.88
N ASP A 387 34.22 -16.19 15.89
CA ASP A 387 34.56 -17.22 16.85
C ASP A 387 33.31 -17.67 17.61
N GLN A 388 33.21 -18.98 17.90
CA GLN A 388 32.09 -19.46 18.70
C GLN A 388 32.36 -19.19 20.18
N PRO A 389 31.45 -18.51 20.89
CA PRO A 389 31.52 -18.47 22.34
C PRO A 389 31.39 -19.89 22.90
N MET A 390 32.14 -20.18 23.96
CA MET A 390 31.88 -21.39 24.76
C MET A 390 30.61 -21.17 25.56
N HIS A 391 29.61 -22.02 25.36
CA HIS A 391 28.34 -21.97 26.08
C HIS A 391 28.29 -23.07 27.16
N ASP A 392 27.81 -22.73 28.36
CA ASP A 392 27.36 -23.72 29.35
C ASP A 392 26.06 -24.40 28.84
N ILE A 393 25.71 -25.59 29.35
CA ILE A 393 24.43 -26.24 29.02
C ILE A 393 23.22 -25.36 29.31
N ASN A 394 23.30 -24.52 30.34
CA ASN A 394 22.25 -23.57 30.73
C ASN A 394 22.24 -22.31 29.84
N GLU A 395 23.34 -22.04 29.13
CA GLU A 395 23.49 -20.91 28.21
C GLU A 395 23.38 -21.36 26.75
N PHE A 396 23.30 -22.67 26.50
CA PHE A 396 23.08 -23.19 25.17
C PHE A 396 21.68 -22.78 24.70
N PRO A 397 21.58 -21.99 23.61
CA PRO A 397 20.32 -21.43 23.15
C PRO A 397 19.26 -22.52 23.01
N GLU A 398 18.03 -22.20 23.38
CA GLU A 398 16.90 -23.05 23.02
C GLU A 398 16.82 -23.19 21.50
N GLY A 399 16.43 -24.38 21.06
CA GLY A 399 16.84 -24.97 19.80
C GLY A 399 16.38 -24.20 18.57
N GLY A 400 17.27 -23.37 18.06
CA GLY A 400 17.10 -22.80 16.73
C GLY A 400 16.73 -21.33 16.70
N GLU A 401 16.85 -20.61 17.81
CA GLU A 401 16.94 -19.15 17.74
C GLU A 401 18.18 -18.76 16.92
N TYR A 402 17.93 -18.53 15.64
CA TYR A 402 18.80 -17.76 14.78
C TYR A 402 18.42 -16.30 14.92
N GLY A 403 19.37 -15.40 14.72
CA GLY A 403 19.02 -13.99 14.65
C GLY A 403 18.14 -13.68 13.43
N SER A 404 17.45 -12.54 13.43
CA SER A 404 16.50 -12.19 12.37
C SER A 404 17.16 -11.73 11.06
N GLY A 405 18.45 -11.38 11.09
CA GLY A 405 19.17 -10.84 9.94
C GLY A 405 19.98 -11.88 9.17
N PRO A 406 20.31 -11.62 7.88
CA PRO A 406 21.19 -12.50 7.11
C PRO A 406 22.56 -12.68 7.80
N GLY A 407 23.09 -13.90 7.74
CA GLY A 407 24.37 -14.29 8.30
C GLY A 407 24.35 -14.63 9.78
N GLU A 408 23.22 -14.47 10.47
CA GLU A 408 23.10 -14.78 11.90
C GLU A 408 22.89 -16.29 12.10
N GLY A 409 24.00 -17.00 12.31
CA GLY A 409 24.03 -18.42 12.60
C GLY A 409 23.62 -18.77 14.03
N GLY A 410 23.57 -20.07 14.30
CA GLY A 410 23.18 -20.61 15.58
C GLY A 410 24.23 -20.35 16.67
N GLY A 411 23.78 -20.17 17.91
CA GLY A 411 24.68 -20.01 19.05
C GLY A 411 25.49 -18.72 19.04
N GLY A 412 24.99 -17.67 18.37
CA GLY A 412 25.63 -16.37 18.25
C GLY A 412 26.77 -16.31 17.23
N ILE A 413 26.87 -17.29 16.32
CA ILE A 413 27.78 -17.17 15.18
C ILE A 413 27.25 -16.12 14.20
N THR A 414 28.13 -15.31 13.64
CA THR A 414 27.83 -14.53 12.45
C THR A 414 28.71 -15.01 11.31
N TYR A 415 28.12 -15.24 10.13
CA TYR A 415 28.81 -15.58 8.90
C TYR A 415 28.85 -14.37 7.97
N LEU A 416 30.03 -14.01 7.46
CA LEU A 416 30.21 -12.91 6.52
C LEU A 416 30.80 -13.40 5.20
N PRO A 417 30.39 -12.90 4.03
CA PRO A 417 30.97 -13.33 2.75
C PRO A 417 32.48 -13.07 2.69
N GLN A 418 33.24 -14.09 2.32
CA GLN A 418 34.69 -14.01 2.07
C GLN A 418 35.10 -15.00 0.99
N GLN A 419 35.55 -14.50 -0.16
CA GLN A 419 35.89 -15.35 -1.29
C GLN A 419 37.04 -16.32 -1.00
N GLY A 420 36.89 -17.58 -1.46
CA GLY A 420 37.95 -18.59 -1.46
C GLY A 420 37.99 -19.47 -0.21
N SER A 421 37.06 -19.31 0.72
CA SER A 421 36.95 -20.15 1.91
C SER A 421 35.97 -21.31 1.72
N PHE A 422 36.24 -22.42 2.41
CA PHE A 422 35.29 -23.50 2.64
C PHE A 422 35.57 -24.03 4.03
N GLY A 423 34.52 -24.29 4.80
CA GLY A 423 34.69 -24.80 6.15
C GLY A 423 33.52 -25.62 6.62
N PHE A 424 33.79 -26.39 7.66
CA PHE A 424 32.83 -27.15 8.44
C PHE A 424 33.03 -26.83 9.91
N ILE A 425 31.94 -26.76 10.66
CA ILE A 425 31.95 -26.65 12.11
C ILE A 425 31.06 -27.74 12.70
N ALA A 426 31.53 -28.32 13.80
CA ALA A 426 30.73 -29.15 14.67
C ALA A 426 30.98 -28.71 16.11
N SER A 427 29.91 -28.53 16.86
CA SER A 427 29.89 -28.32 18.30
C SER A 427 29.02 -29.39 18.95
N THR A 428 29.34 -29.72 20.19
CA THR A 428 28.55 -30.65 20.99
C THR A 428 28.51 -30.16 22.42
N VAL A 429 27.38 -30.36 23.08
CA VAL A 429 27.21 -30.07 24.51
C VAL A 429 27.25 -31.40 25.25
N ILE A 430 28.20 -31.52 26.19
CA ILE A 430 28.37 -32.70 27.03
C ILE A 430 28.24 -32.27 28.48
N GLY A 431 27.44 -32.98 29.25
CA GLY A 431 27.22 -32.73 30.68
C GLY A 431 27.20 -34.01 31.50
N ILE A 432 27.05 -33.86 32.82
CA ILE A 432 26.86 -34.99 33.73
C ILE A 432 25.46 -35.56 33.49
N GLN A 433 25.33 -36.88 33.42
CA GLN A 433 24.04 -37.53 33.23
C GLN A 433 23.05 -37.18 34.36
N GLY A 434 21.90 -36.63 33.99
CA GLY A 434 20.84 -36.22 34.93
C GLY A 434 21.04 -34.84 35.56
N ALA A 435 21.94 -34.02 35.00
CA ALA A 435 22.07 -32.60 35.29
C ALA A 435 20.84 -31.79 34.85
#